data_AF-A0ABD0BCE5-F1
#
_entry.id   AF-A0ABD0BCE5-F1
#
_cell.length_a   1.000
_cell.length_b   1.000
_cell.length_c   1.000
_cell.angle_alpha   90.00
_cell.angle_beta   90.00
_cell.angle_gamma   90.00
#
_symmetry.space_group_name_H-M   'P 1'
#
loop_
_entity.id
_entity.type
_entity.pdbx_description
1 polymer ?
#
loop_
_entity_poly.entity_id
_entity_poly.type
_entity_poly.pdbx_seq_one_letter_code
_entity_poly.pdbx_strand_id
1 'polypeptide(L)'
;MTIINATQYLKQLLSSSELNRIGKFTGFCQRLRDIQPARLLPALLSGLGCDKVDGIAGLHRHFNALQLHDTDQIAYKPFHNQLRKQGFPLFMRALVERAIALYQSD
;
A
#
# COMPACT_ATOMS: atom_id res chain seq x y z
N MET A 1 -10.70 -20.94 -6.39
CA MET A 1 -11.20 -19.55 -6.24
C MET A 1 -11.87 -19.12 -7.54
N THR A 2 -13.14 -18.71 -7.50
CA THR A 2 -13.83 -18.11 -8.68
C THR A 2 -13.43 -16.64 -8.82
N ILE A 3 -13.68 -16.02 -9.97
CA ILE A 3 -13.40 -14.58 -10.20
C ILE A 3 -14.16 -13.69 -9.20
N ILE A 4 -15.40 -14.07 -8.87
CA ILE A 4 -16.24 -13.36 -7.90
C ILE A 4 -15.59 -13.41 -6.50
N ASN A 5 -15.14 -14.59 -6.07
CA ASN A 5 -14.49 -14.76 -4.76
C ASN A 5 -13.15 -14.01 -4.70
N ALA A 6 -12.34 -14.06 -5.76
CA ALA A 6 -11.09 -13.31 -5.86
C ALA A 6 -11.30 -11.79 -5.73
N THR A 7 -12.34 -11.28 -6.39
CA THR A 7 -12.69 -9.85 -6.34
C THR A 7 -13.15 -9.44 -4.94
N GLN A 8 -13.99 -10.27 -4.31
CA GLN A 8 -14.46 -10.04 -2.95
C GLN A 8 -13.30 -10.04 -1.94
N TYR A 9 -12.42 -11.03 -2.04
CA TYR A 9 -11.20 -11.15 -1.24
C TYR A 9 -10.32 -9.91 -1.36
N LEU A 10 -9.99 -9.48 -2.58
CA LEU A 10 -9.14 -8.31 -2.82
C LEU A 10 -9.78 -7.03 -2.31
N LYS A 11 -11.10 -6.86 -2.47
CA LYS A 11 -11.84 -5.70 -1.92
C LYS A 11 -11.76 -5.65 -0.40
N GLN A 12 -11.86 -6.78 0.29
CA GLN A 12 -11.76 -6.83 1.75
C GLN A 12 -10.32 -6.58 2.22
N LEU A 13 -9.33 -7.19 1.55
CA LEU A 13 -7.92 -7.05 1.88
C LEU A 13 -7.41 -5.62 1.66
N LEU A 14 -7.78 -5.01 0.53
CA LEU A 14 -7.27 -3.71 0.09
C LEU A 14 -8.24 -2.55 0.39
N SER A 15 -9.22 -2.74 1.27
CA SER A 15 -10.15 -1.67 1.64
C SER A 15 -9.41 -0.51 2.33
N SER A 16 -9.68 0.72 1.87
CA SER A 16 -8.98 1.92 2.37
C SER A 16 -9.09 2.10 3.89
N SER A 17 -10.23 1.75 4.48
CA SER A 17 -10.46 1.78 5.92
C SER A 17 -9.51 0.84 6.67
N GLU A 18 -9.38 -0.41 6.21
CA GLU A 18 -8.50 -1.40 6.84
C GLU A 18 -7.03 -1.07 6.62
N LEU A 19 -6.62 -0.66 5.42
CA LEU A 19 -5.25 -0.26 5.15
C LEU A 19 -4.81 0.89 6.07
N ASN A 20 -5.67 1.90 6.23
CA ASN A 20 -5.39 3.01 7.13
C ASN A 20 -5.42 2.60 8.61
N ARG A 21 -6.31 1.67 9.00
CA ARG A 21 -6.37 1.12 10.37
C ARG A 21 -5.08 0.36 10.71
N ILE A 22 -4.62 -0.53 9.84
CA ILE A 22 -3.37 -1.29 10.02
C ILE A 22 -2.17 -0.33 10.03
N GLY A 23 -2.16 0.68 9.16
CA GLY A 23 -1.13 1.71 9.13
C GLY A 23 -1.01 2.50 10.43
N LYS A 24 -2.13 2.77 11.13
CA LYS A 24 -2.13 3.39 12.46
C LYS A 24 -1.67 2.41 13.53
N PHE A 25 -2.23 1.19 13.54
CA PHE A 25 -1.93 0.14 14.51
C PHE A 25 -0.43 -0.21 14.56
N THR A 26 0.22 -0.26 13.40
CA THR A 26 1.65 -0.59 13.26
C THR A 26 2.57 0.63 13.43
N GLY A 27 2.02 1.82 13.68
CA GLY A 27 2.77 3.06 13.80
C GLY A 27 3.36 3.60 12.48
N PHE A 28 3.02 2.98 11.34
CA PHE A 28 3.49 3.43 10.02
C PHE A 28 3.00 4.84 9.66
N CYS A 29 1.70 5.07 9.81
CA CYS A 29 1.05 6.36 9.59
C CYS A 29 0.12 6.72 10.76
N GLN A 30 0.62 7.52 11.69
CA GLN A 30 -0.21 8.11 12.76
C GLN A 30 -1.13 9.22 12.23
N ARG A 31 -0.65 9.98 11.24
CA ARG A 31 -1.41 11.03 10.53
C ARG A 31 -1.48 10.68 9.06
N LEU A 32 -2.67 10.82 8.47
CA LEU A 32 -2.93 10.56 7.06
C LEU A 32 -2.77 11.85 6.26
N ARG A 33 -1.53 12.16 5.85
CA ARG A 33 -1.19 13.33 5.01
C ARG A 33 -1.09 12.90 3.54
N ASP A 34 -0.09 13.39 2.82
CA ASP A 34 0.13 13.16 1.38
C ASP A 34 0.39 11.67 1.08
N ILE A 35 1.07 10.96 1.98
CA ILE A 35 1.36 9.53 1.85
C ILE A 35 0.50 8.74 2.84
N GLN A 36 -0.60 8.18 2.34
CA GLN A 36 -1.54 7.38 3.12
C GLN A 36 -1.35 5.89 2.80
N PRO A 37 -1.50 4.98 3.78
CA PRO A 37 -1.45 3.54 3.55
C PRO A 37 -2.37 3.08 2.41
N ALA A 38 -3.59 3.61 2.36
CA ALA A 38 -4.57 3.30 1.31
C ALA A 38 -4.17 3.77 -0.11
N ARG A 39 -3.33 4.80 -0.24
CA ARG A 39 -2.78 5.25 -1.54
C ARG A 39 -1.48 4.54 -1.87
N LEU A 40 -0.66 4.29 -0.85
CA LEU A 40 0.67 3.72 -1.01
C LEU A 40 0.60 2.24 -1.42
N LEU A 41 -0.19 1.42 -0.74
CA LEU A 41 -0.18 -0.03 -1.00
C LEU A 41 -0.59 -0.37 -2.44
N PRO A 42 -1.68 0.19 -3.01
CA PRO A 42 -2.01 -0.06 -4.41
C PRO A 42 -0.89 0.36 -5.38
N ALA A 43 -0.19 1.47 -5.10
CA ALA A 43 0.96 1.89 -5.91
C ALA A 43 2.13 0.89 -5.86
N LEU A 44 2.42 0.36 -4.66
CA LEU A 44 3.45 -0.65 -4.50
C LEU A 44 3.06 -1.96 -5.20
N LEU A 45 1.80 -2.39 -5.09
CA LEU A 45 1.31 -3.59 -5.77
C LEU A 45 1.31 -3.42 -7.29
N SER A 46 0.90 -2.26 -7.80
CA SER A 46 0.96 -1.94 -9.24
C SER A 46 2.40 -1.99 -9.75
N GLY A 47 3.33 -1.33 -9.07
CA GLY A 47 4.73 -1.33 -9.48
C GLY A 47 5.36 -2.72 -9.40
N LEU A 48 5.24 -3.40 -8.27
CA LEU A 48 5.89 -4.70 -8.04
C LEU A 48 5.21 -5.86 -8.78
N GLY A 49 3.92 -5.75 -9.06
CA GLY A 49 3.12 -6.83 -9.65
C GLY A 49 2.95 -6.74 -11.17
N CYS A 50 3.06 -5.55 -11.77
CA CYS A 50 2.78 -5.36 -13.19
C CYS A 50 3.98 -4.87 -14.00
N ASP A 51 4.94 -4.18 -13.37
CA ASP A 51 6.02 -3.49 -14.07
C ASP A 51 7.40 -3.90 -13.58
N LYS A 52 8.43 -3.62 -14.39
CA LYS A 52 9.82 -3.76 -13.94
C LYS A 52 10.17 -2.57 -13.06
N VAL A 53 10.34 -2.81 -11.76
CA VAL A 53 10.80 -1.80 -10.81
C VAL A 53 12.25 -2.03 -10.45
N ASP A 54 13.15 -1.22 -11.01
CA ASP A 54 14.61 -1.33 -10.76
C ASP A 54 15.04 -0.78 -9.38
N GLY A 55 14.11 -0.24 -8.58
CA GLY A 55 14.40 0.25 -7.22
C GLY A 55 13.35 1.21 -6.67
N ILE A 56 13.66 1.86 -5.54
CA ILE A 56 12.72 2.75 -4.83
C ILE A 56 12.26 3.93 -5.70
N ALA A 57 13.12 4.44 -6.58
CA ALA A 57 12.75 5.49 -7.54
C ALA A 57 11.67 5.04 -8.54
N GLY A 58 11.65 3.76 -8.91
CA GLY A 58 10.57 3.19 -9.72
C GLY A 58 9.25 3.19 -8.95
N LEU A 59 9.24 2.69 -7.71
CA LEU A 59 8.06 2.71 -6.84
C LEU A 59 7.51 4.12 -6.63
N HIS A 60 8.40 5.11 -6.48
CA HIS A 60 8.03 6.52 -6.38
C HIS A 60 7.32 7.03 -7.64
N ARG A 61 7.82 6.69 -8.83
CA ARG A 61 7.15 7.04 -10.09
C ARG A 61 5.77 6.40 -10.21
N HIS A 62 5.63 5.12 -9.85
CA HIS A 62 4.31 4.47 -9.83
C HIS A 62 3.36 5.13 -8.84
N PHE A 63 3.85 5.52 -7.66
CA PHE A 63 3.05 6.27 -6.69
C PHE A 63 2.56 7.60 -7.25
N ASN A 64 3.45 8.38 -7.87
CA ASN A 64 3.07 9.67 -8.47
C ASN A 64 2.14 9.51 -9.69
N ALA A 65 2.34 8.47 -10.51
CA ALA A 65 1.50 8.20 -11.67
C ALA A 65 0.04 7.85 -11.33
N LEU A 66 -0.22 7.41 -10.10
CA LEU A 66 -1.56 7.14 -9.59
C LEU A 66 -2.23 8.36 -8.92
N GLN A 67 -1.56 9.52 -8.87
CA GLN A 67 -2.17 10.74 -8.36
C GLN A 67 -3.03 11.40 -9.45
N LEU A 68 -4.17 11.97 -9.05
CA LEU A 68 -5.10 12.61 -9.98
C LEU A 68 -4.59 13.97 -10.51
N HIS A 69 -3.80 14.67 -9.69
CA HIS A 69 -3.31 16.01 -9.99
C HIS A 69 -1.82 16.10 -9.72
N ASP A 70 -1.11 16.91 -10.51
CA ASP A 70 0.33 17.13 -10.32
C ASP A 70 0.65 17.74 -8.95
N THR A 71 -0.28 18.51 -8.38
CA THR A 71 -0.16 19.08 -7.03
C THR A 71 -0.18 18.02 -5.91
N ASP A 72 -0.71 16.83 -6.18
CA ASP A 72 -0.74 15.70 -5.25
C ASP A 72 0.52 14.83 -5.37
N GLN A 73 1.37 15.08 -6.38
CA GLN A 73 2.63 14.38 -6.51
C GLN A 73 3.59 14.77 -5.39
N ILE A 74 4.29 13.79 -4.87
CA ILE A 74 5.26 13.99 -3.80
C ILE A 74 6.68 13.97 -4.36
N ALA A 75 7.58 14.69 -3.70
CA ALA A 75 9.01 14.55 -3.97
C ALA A 75 9.53 13.19 -3.49
N TYR A 76 10.65 12.75 -4.07
CA TYR A 76 11.27 11.47 -3.75
C TYR A 76 11.65 11.33 -2.27
N LYS A 77 12.20 12.38 -1.65
CA LYS A 77 12.69 12.33 -0.26
C LYS A 77 11.59 12.01 0.76
N PRO A 78 10.41 12.68 0.75
CA PRO A 78 9.26 12.27 1.55
C PRO A 78 8.84 10.82 1.33
N PHE A 79 8.77 10.37 0.08
CA PHE A 79 8.40 8.98 -0.26
C PHE A 79 9.39 7.97 0.34
N HIS A 80 10.67 8.14 0.06
CA HIS A 80 11.73 7.30 0.59
C HIS A 80 11.74 7.29 2.13
N ASN A 81 11.59 8.47 2.76
CA ASN A 81 11.52 8.58 4.21
C ASN A 81 10.32 7.83 4.81
N GLN A 82 9.21 7.77 4.08
CA GLN A 82 8.06 7.00 4.51
C GLN A 82 8.38 5.51 4.54
N LEU A 83 9.00 4.97 3.48
CA LEU A 83 9.41 3.55 3.41
C LEU A 83 10.49 3.20 4.44
N ARG A 84 11.35 4.15 4.80
CA ARG A 84 12.42 3.96 5.80
C ARG A 84 11.90 3.83 7.23
N LYS A 85 10.64 4.17 7.51
CA LYS A 85 10.08 4.09 8.87
C LYS A 85 10.08 2.64 9.36
N GLN A 86 10.42 2.43 10.64
CA GLN A 86 10.33 1.11 11.27
C GLN A 86 8.91 0.53 11.24
N GLY A 87 7.87 1.37 11.21
CA GLY A 87 6.48 0.92 11.06
C GLY A 87 6.17 0.32 9.68
N PHE A 88 6.93 0.64 8.63
CA PHE A 88 6.68 0.12 7.28
C PHE A 88 6.79 -1.41 7.17
N PRO A 89 7.88 -2.07 7.61
CA PRO A 89 7.94 -3.53 7.60
C PRO A 89 6.87 -4.18 8.49
N LEU A 90 6.50 -3.57 9.61
CA LEU A 90 5.40 -4.05 10.47
C LEU A 90 4.04 -3.96 9.75
N PHE A 91 3.79 -2.87 9.03
CA PHE A 91 2.63 -2.69 8.18
C PHE A 91 2.54 -3.77 7.09
N MET A 92 3.63 -3.99 6.36
CA MET A 92 3.67 -5.03 5.31
C MET A 92 3.46 -6.43 5.88
N ARG A 93 4.08 -6.75 7.02
CA ARG A 93 3.87 -8.02 7.72
C ARG A 93 2.41 -8.23 8.12
N ALA A 94 1.80 -7.25 8.78
CA ALA A 94 0.41 -7.33 9.22
C ALA A 94 -0.57 -7.48 8.04
N LEU A 95 -0.27 -6.87 6.89
CA LEU A 95 -1.05 -7.06 5.66
C LEU A 95 -0.95 -8.49 5.13
N VAL A 96 0.24 -9.09 5.12
CA VAL A 96 0.43 -10.48 4.67
C VAL A 96 -0.26 -11.45 5.63
N GLU A 97 -0.11 -11.26 6.95
CA GLU A 97 -0.82 -12.06 7.96
C GLU A 97 -2.33 -11.98 7.77
N ARG A 98 -2.88 -10.79 7.51
CA ARG A 98 -4.29 -10.60 7.17
C ARG A 98 -4.68 -11.29 5.86
N ALA A 99 -3.86 -11.18 4.82
CA ALA A 99 -4.10 -11.81 3.53
C ALA A 99 -4.24 -13.33 3.67
N ILE A 100 -3.37 -13.95 4.47
CA ILE A 100 -3.41 -15.39 4.78
C ILE A 100 -4.68 -15.75 5.56
N ALA A 101 -5.01 -14.98 6.61
CA ALA A 101 -6.18 -15.25 7.44
C ALA A 101 -7.51 -15.14 6.65
N LEU A 102 -7.63 -14.12 5.78
CA LEU A 102 -8.80 -13.97 4.91
C LEU A 102 -8.91 -15.12 3.91
N TYR A 103 -7.77 -15.58 3.37
CA TYR A 103 -7.76 -16.67 2.38
C TYR A 103 -8.16 -18.02 2.99
N GLN A 104 -7.88 -18.24 4.27
CA GLN A 104 -8.31 -19.43 5.01
C GLN A 104 -9.79 -19.41 5.41
N SER A 105 -10.46 -18.25 5.28
CA SER A 105 -11.87 -18.06 5.64
C SER A 105 -12.83 -18.16 4.45
N ASP A 106 -12.29 -18.25 3.22
CA ASP A 106 -12.99 -18.44 1.94
C ASP A 106 -12.95 -19.92 1.49
#